data_AF-A0A9P5S7K5-F1
#
_entry.id   AF-A0A9P5S7K5-F1
#
_cell.length_a   1.000
_cell.length_b   1.000
_cell.length_c   1.000
_cell.angle_alpha   90.00
_cell.angle_beta   90.00
_cell.angle_gamma   90.00
#
_symmetry.space_group_name_H-M   'P 1'
#
loop_
_entity.id
_entity.type
_entity.pdbx_description
1 polymer ?
#
loop_
_entity_poly.entity_id
_entity_poly.type
_entity_poly.pdbx_seq_one_letter_code
_entity_poly.pdbx_strand_id
1 'polypeptide(L)'
;TWVVIKTIIRDCLKNIPNGGNYSVNVKIPSSAPSGKAIFQWMWNNAVGNRELYSNCVDVEIKGKKGGSIKGVVPLIANYGPGSFKIGEFPGANDKDGHEAFAKRKAITVRGPK
;
A
#
# COMPACT_ATOMS: atom_id res chain seq x y z
N THR A 1 -0.76 7.27 11.77
CA THR A 1 0.35 6.34 11.47
C THR A 1 -0.15 5.24 10.56
N TRP A 2 0.59 4.90 9.50
CA TRP A 2 0.20 3.90 8.50
C TRP A 2 1.05 2.64 8.61
N VAL A 3 0.42 1.48 8.39
CA VAL A 3 1.09 0.18 8.31
C VAL A 3 0.62 -0.54 7.06
N VAL A 4 1.57 -0.94 6.21
CA VAL A 4 1.27 -1.72 5.01
C VAL A 4 1.03 -3.17 5.41
N ILE A 5 -0.15 -3.68 5.07
CA ILE A 5 -0.55 -5.09 5.32
C ILE A 5 -0.60 -5.94 4.04
N LYS A 6 -0.54 -5.32 2.86
CA LYS A 6 -0.42 -6.01 1.57
C LYS A 6 0.38 -5.14 0.60
N THR A 7 1.32 -5.74 -0.11
CA THR A 7 2.04 -5.12 -1.23
C THR A 7 1.79 -5.98 -2.47
N ILE A 8 1.46 -5.37 -3.59
CA ILE A 8 1.35 -6.02 -4.90
C ILE A 8 2.37 -5.33 -5.80
N ILE A 9 3.27 -6.10 -6.40
CA ILE A 9 4.31 -5.59 -7.30
C ILE A 9 4.01 -6.14 -8.69
N ARG A 10 4.02 -5.25 -9.69
CA ARG A 10 3.80 -5.52 -11.13
C ARG A 10 2.42 -6.02 -11.56
N ASP A 11 1.60 -6.51 -10.64
CA ASP A 11 0.27 -7.03 -10.98
C ASP A 11 -0.89 -6.08 -10.59
N CYS A 12 -0.59 -4.95 -9.95
CA CYS A 12 -1.62 -3.99 -9.57
C CYS A 12 -2.21 -3.31 -10.81
N LEU A 13 -3.53 -3.44 -10.99
CA LEU A 13 -4.28 -2.91 -12.13
C LEU A 13 -3.82 -3.41 -13.51
N LYS A 14 -3.11 -4.54 -13.55
CA LYS A 14 -2.62 -5.16 -14.79
C LYS A 14 -3.70 -5.98 -15.47
N ASN A 15 -3.73 -5.95 -16.81
CA ASN A 15 -4.62 -6.75 -17.66
C ASN A 15 -6.13 -6.56 -17.37
N ILE A 16 -6.52 -5.38 -16.89
CA ILE A 16 -7.94 -5.05 -16.73
C ILE A 16 -8.44 -4.54 -18.08
N PRO A 17 -9.52 -5.12 -18.63
CA PRO A 17 -10.21 -4.54 -19.77
C PRO A 17 -10.61 -3.09 -19.50
N ASN A 18 -10.76 -2.27 -20.53
CA ASN A 18 -11.20 -0.89 -20.33
C ASN A 18 -12.55 -0.85 -19.59
N GLY A 19 -12.61 -0.16 -18.44
CA GLY A 19 -13.78 -0.12 -17.57
C GLY A 19 -14.05 -1.41 -16.76
N GLY A 20 -13.13 -2.37 -16.76
CA GLY A 20 -13.25 -3.61 -16.00
C GLY A 20 -13.05 -3.43 -14.50
N ASN A 21 -13.57 -4.37 -13.72
CA ASN A 21 -13.41 -4.38 -12.27
C ASN A 21 -12.06 -4.96 -11.87
N TYR A 22 -11.35 -4.28 -10.97
CA TYR A 22 -10.21 -4.82 -10.25
C TYR A 22 -10.62 -5.18 -8.83
N SER A 23 -10.19 -6.35 -8.34
CA SER A 23 -10.46 -6.74 -6.97
C SER A 23 -9.25 -7.40 -6.34
N VAL A 24 -8.93 -6.97 -5.12
CA VAL A 24 -7.83 -7.50 -4.33
C VAL A 24 -8.36 -7.88 -2.95
N ASN A 25 -8.23 -9.16 -2.61
CA ASN A 25 -8.49 -9.61 -1.25
C ASN A 25 -7.39 -9.09 -0.32
N VAL A 26 -7.74 -8.28 0.67
CA VAL A 26 -6.83 -7.80 1.71
C VAL A 26 -7.26 -8.41 3.04
N LYS A 27 -6.40 -9.27 3.60
CA LYS A 27 -6.66 -9.90 4.89
C LYS A 27 -6.17 -8.97 6.01
N ILE A 28 -7.10 -8.49 6.84
CA ILE A 28 -6.74 -7.81 8.09
C ILE A 28 -6.09 -8.83 9.03
N PRO A 29 -4.90 -8.53 9.62
CA PRO A 29 -4.26 -9.45 10.55
C PRO A 29 -5.15 -9.77 11.74
N SER A 30 -5.20 -11.03 12.17
CA SER A 30 -6.00 -11.45 13.34
C SER A 30 -5.51 -10.86 14.66
N SER A 31 -4.30 -10.28 14.68
CA SER A 31 -3.76 -9.54 15.82
C SER A 31 -4.20 -8.08 15.86
N ALA A 32 -4.88 -7.58 14.82
CA ALA A 32 -5.24 -6.17 14.71
C ALA A 32 -6.09 -5.70 15.90
N PRO A 33 -5.92 -4.45 16.35
CA PRO A 33 -6.75 -3.89 17.39
C PRO A 33 -8.19 -3.69 16.92
N SER A 34 -9.15 -3.80 17.84
CA SER A 34 -10.52 -3.35 17.58
C SER A 34 -10.61 -1.82 17.50
N GLY A 35 -11.46 -1.30 16.62
CA GLY A 35 -11.81 0.12 16.58
C GLY A 35 -11.88 0.72 15.17
N LYS A 36 -12.18 2.03 15.14
CA LYS A 36 -12.21 2.81 13.90
C LYS A 36 -10.79 3.02 13.35
N ALA A 37 -10.63 2.86 12.05
CA ALA A 37 -9.38 3.08 11.33
C ALA A 37 -9.67 3.58 9.91
N ILE A 38 -8.62 4.07 9.25
CA ILE A 38 -8.67 4.37 7.82
C ILE A 38 -7.94 3.26 7.09
N PHE A 39 -8.58 2.71 6.05
CA PHE A 39 -7.90 1.89 5.05
C PHE A 39 -7.49 2.78 3.89
N GLN A 40 -6.21 2.73 3.51
CA GLN A 40 -5.68 3.49 2.38
C GLN A 40 -5.19 2.52 1.30
N TRP A 41 -5.69 2.72 0.08
CA TRP A 41 -5.13 2.14 -1.13
C TRP A 41 -4.19 3.15 -1.78
N MET A 42 -3.05 2.68 -2.27
CA MET A 42 -2.08 3.48 -3.00
C MET A 42 -1.60 2.73 -4.23
N TRP A 43 -1.26 3.47 -5.29
CA TRP A 43 -0.72 2.91 -6.52
C TRP A 43 0.28 3.87 -7.16
N ASN A 44 1.49 3.35 -7.45
CA ASN A 44 2.47 4.00 -8.31
C ASN A 44 2.32 3.38 -9.70
N ASN A 45 1.94 4.18 -10.70
CA ASN A 45 1.66 3.69 -12.04
C ASN A 45 2.95 3.34 -12.81
N ALA A 46 2.87 2.31 -13.65
CA ALA A 46 4.01 1.84 -14.45
C ALA A 46 4.35 2.80 -15.60
N VAL A 47 3.33 3.29 -16.30
CA VAL A 47 3.43 4.06 -17.56
C VAL A 47 2.61 5.34 -17.43
N GLY A 48 3.05 6.44 -18.06
CA GLY A 48 2.42 7.75 -18.04
C GLY A 48 3.11 8.77 -17.12
N ASN A 49 2.34 9.70 -16.56
CA ASN A 49 2.89 10.67 -15.61
C ASN A 49 3.38 9.98 -14.34
N ARG A 50 4.47 10.48 -13.74
CA ARG A 50 5.00 9.89 -12.50
C ARG A 50 4.14 10.34 -11.33
N GLU A 51 3.15 9.53 -10.99
CA GLU A 51 2.10 9.89 -10.04
C GLU A 51 1.94 8.84 -8.93
N LEU A 52 1.44 9.29 -7.79
CA LEU A 52 0.98 8.45 -6.70
C LEU A 52 -0.53 8.61 -6.58
N TYR A 53 -1.26 7.58 -6.97
CA TYR A 53 -2.71 7.49 -6.77
C TYR A 53 -2.99 7.03 -5.35
N SER A 54 -3.98 7.64 -4.68
CA SER A 54 -4.34 7.29 -3.30
C SER A 54 -5.83 7.53 -3.03
N ASN A 55 -6.50 6.53 -2.47
CA ASN A 55 -7.85 6.68 -1.91
C ASN A 55 -7.93 6.11 -0.49
N CYS A 56 -8.79 6.71 0.33
CA CYS A 56 -9.02 6.35 1.71
C CYS A 56 -10.47 5.93 1.90
N VAL A 57 -10.71 4.99 2.81
CA VAL A 57 -12.04 4.60 3.26
C VAL A 57 -12.05 4.40 4.77
N ASP A 58 -13.11 4.88 5.42
CA ASP A 58 -13.34 4.66 6.84
C ASP A 58 -13.75 3.20 7.08
N VAL A 59 -13.12 2.55 8.05
CA VAL A 59 -13.42 1.16 8.42
C VAL A 59 -13.53 0.99 9.93
N GLU A 60 -14.29 -0.01 10.36
CA GLU A 60 -14.28 -0.50 11.74
C GLU A 60 -13.69 -1.91 11.77
N ILE A 61 -12.56 -2.05 12.48
CA ILE A 61 -11.88 -3.34 12.64
C ILE A 61 -12.51 -4.07 13.82
N LYS A 62 -13.07 -5.26 13.56
CA LYS A 62 -13.50 -6.22 14.59
C LYS A 62 -12.32 -7.10 14.98
N GLY A 63 -11.45 -6.58 15.84
CA GLY A 63 -10.16 -7.17 16.20
C GLY A 63 -10.05 -7.65 17.65
N LYS A 64 -8.85 -7.53 18.22
CA LYS A 64 -8.54 -7.84 19.62
C LYS A 64 -8.41 -6.57 20.45
N LYS A 65 -8.91 -6.57 21.68
CA LYS A 65 -8.61 -5.51 22.66
C LYS A 65 -7.11 -5.47 22.94
N GLY A 66 -6.49 -4.29 22.89
CA GLY A 66 -5.03 -4.14 23.02
C GLY A 66 -4.20 -4.76 21.89
N GLY A 67 -4.84 -5.07 20.75
CA GLY A 67 -4.19 -5.67 19.59
C GLY A 67 -3.13 -4.77 18.92
N SER A 68 -2.39 -5.35 17.99
CA SER A 68 -1.38 -4.63 17.21
C SER A 68 -1.25 -5.18 15.78
N ILE A 69 -0.84 -4.30 14.88
CA ILE A 69 -0.50 -4.63 13.50
C ILE A 69 0.99 -4.37 13.30
N LYS A 70 1.72 -5.38 12.85
CA LYS A 70 3.12 -5.28 12.44
C LYS A 70 3.19 -5.28 10.92
N GLY A 71 4.09 -4.47 10.37
CA GLY A 71 4.33 -4.38 8.94
C GLY A 71 5.45 -3.40 8.65
N VAL A 72 5.33 -2.70 7.53
CA VAL A 72 6.27 -1.64 7.13
C VAL A 72 5.53 -0.33 6.88
N VAL A 73 6.25 0.79 6.93
CA VAL A 73 5.73 2.09 6.52
C VAL A 73 5.39 2.10 5.02
N PRO A 74 4.41 2.89 4.56
CA PRO A 74 4.15 3.07 3.12
C PRO A 74 5.37 3.65 2.39
N LEU A 75 5.56 3.24 1.13
CA LEU A 75 6.45 3.96 0.22
C LEU A 75 5.64 5.08 -0.46
N ILE A 76 6.05 6.32 -0.22
CA ILE A 76 5.55 7.50 -0.93
C ILE A 76 6.59 7.83 -1.99
N ALA A 77 6.35 7.38 -3.22
CA ALA A 77 7.20 7.65 -4.36
C ALA A 77 6.49 8.63 -5.31
N ASN A 78 7.27 9.34 -6.13
CA ASN A 78 6.75 10.26 -7.16
C ASN A 78 5.79 11.34 -6.63
N TYR A 79 5.90 11.72 -5.35
CA TYR A 79 5.03 12.72 -4.73
C TYR A 79 5.84 13.69 -3.88
N GLY A 80 5.95 14.93 -4.36
CA GLY A 80 6.63 16.03 -3.67
C GLY A 80 8.17 15.95 -3.67
N PRO A 81 8.83 17.05 -3.24
CA PRO A 81 10.28 17.11 -3.15
C PRO A 81 10.85 16.06 -2.18
N GLY A 82 11.92 15.38 -2.60
CA GLY A 82 12.63 14.41 -1.76
C GLY A 82 12.03 13.00 -1.70
N SER A 83 10.87 12.77 -2.35
CA SER A 83 10.34 11.41 -2.52
C SER A 83 11.25 10.57 -3.44
N PHE A 84 11.25 9.25 -3.21
CA PHE A 84 11.92 8.33 -4.12
C PHE A 84 11.25 8.40 -5.49
N LYS A 85 12.04 8.47 -6.56
CA LYS A 85 11.53 8.53 -7.93
C LYS A 85 11.56 7.15 -8.56
N ILE A 86 10.40 6.67 -8.98
CA ILE A 86 10.27 5.45 -9.78
C ILE A 86 10.03 5.88 -11.23
N GLY A 87 10.96 5.50 -12.12
CA GLY A 87 10.85 5.75 -13.55
C GLY A 87 9.73 4.94 -14.21
N GLU A 88 9.63 5.00 -15.54
CA GLU A 88 8.76 4.09 -16.29
C GLU A 88 9.28 2.66 -16.25
N PHE A 89 8.35 1.71 -16.13
CA PHE A 89 8.66 0.27 -16.12
C PHE A 89 7.67 -0.59 -16.95
N PRO A 90 7.42 -0.27 -18.24
CA PRO A 90 6.53 -1.07 -19.09
C PRO A 90 7.01 -2.50 -19.34
N GLY A 91 8.33 -2.72 -19.36
CA GLY A 91 8.98 -3.97 -19.70
C GLY A 91 9.17 -4.90 -18.51
N ALA A 92 9.25 -6.21 -18.79
CA ALA A 92 9.41 -7.27 -17.78
C ALA A 92 10.64 -7.09 -16.88
N ASN A 93 11.69 -6.40 -17.34
CA ASN A 93 12.97 -6.29 -16.65
C ASN A 93 13.30 -4.86 -16.21
N ASP A 94 12.35 -3.94 -16.35
CA ASP A 94 12.56 -2.55 -15.99
C ASP A 94 12.62 -2.38 -14.47
N LYS A 95 13.31 -1.33 -14.02
CA LYS A 95 13.41 -0.98 -12.60
C LYS A 95 12.07 -0.45 -12.09
N ASP A 96 11.30 -1.31 -11.43
CA ASP A 96 9.98 -1.01 -10.86
C ASP A 96 10.03 -0.38 -9.45
N GLY A 97 11.23 -0.04 -8.97
CA GLY A 97 11.45 0.52 -7.63
C GLY A 97 11.45 -0.53 -6.51
N HIS A 98 11.56 -1.82 -6.83
CA HIS A 98 11.62 -2.90 -5.84
C HIS A 98 12.59 -2.63 -4.69
N GLU A 99 13.76 -2.03 -4.97
CA GLU A 99 14.73 -1.72 -3.92
C GLU A 99 14.21 -0.73 -2.88
N ALA A 100 13.37 0.22 -3.27
CA ALA A 100 12.77 1.18 -2.35
C ALA A 100 11.66 0.52 -1.51
N PHE A 101 10.88 -0.38 -2.12
CA PHE A 101 9.91 -1.19 -1.38
C PHE A 101 10.59 -2.11 -0.35
N ALA A 102 11.75 -2.69 -0.67
CA ALA A 102 12.51 -3.54 0.25
C ALA A 102 13.12 -2.76 1.43
N LYS A 103 13.43 -1.46 1.24
CA LYS A 103 14.03 -0.58 2.27
C LYS A 103 13.00 0.04 3.22
N ARG A 104 11.70 -0.22 3.06
CA ARG A 104 10.66 0.34 3.94
C ARG A 104 10.89 -0.12 5.38
N LYS A 105 10.93 0.86 6.29
CA LYS A 105 11.17 0.61 7.72
C LYS A 105 10.03 -0.21 8.33
N ALA A 106 10.38 -1.16 9.18
CA ALA A 106 9.41 -1.90 9.99
C ALA A 106 8.68 -0.94 10.94
N ILE A 107 7.39 -1.22 11.18
CA ILE A 107 6.55 -0.46 12.09
C ILE A 107 5.55 -1.38 12.81
N THR A 108 5.22 -1.02 14.04
CA THR A 108 4.11 -1.63 14.80
C THR A 108 3.13 -0.55 15.21
N VAL A 109 1.87 -0.70 14.83
CA VAL A 109 0.76 0.14 15.28
C VAL A 109 -0.03 -0.62 16.33
N ARG A 110 -0.29 0.01 17.47
CA ARG A 110 -1.05 -0.57 18.58
C ARG A 110 -2.37 0.19 18.71
N GLY A 111 -3.43 -0.53 18.99
CA GLY A 111 -4.71 0.10 19.30
C GLY A 111 -4.72 0.68 20.72
N PRO A 112 -5.77 1.44 21.05
CA PRO A 112 -6.07 1.79 22.44
C PRO A 112 -6.11 0.53 23.31
N LYS A 113 -5.66 0.65 24.56
CA LYS A 113 -5.76 -0.41 25.56
C LYS A 113 -7.20 -0.55 26.04
#